data_AF-A0A8S0RIT4-F1
#
_entry.id   AF-A0A8S0RIT4-F1
#
_cell.length_a   1.000
_cell.length_b   1.000
_cell.length_c   1.000
_cell.angle_alpha   90.00
_cell.angle_beta   90.00
_cell.angle_gamma   90.00
#
_symmetry.space_group_name_H-M   'P 1'
#
loop_
_entity.id
_entity.type
_entity.pdbx_description
1 polymer ?
#
loop_
_entity_poly.entity_id
_entity_poly.type
_entity_poly.pdbx_seq_one_letter_code
_entity_poly.pdbx_strand_id
1 'polypeptide(L)'
;MTPCMRLYAFLGEEVQALLDPSESPHPYQKWISNYSSEAFKDVTLQTEVLLEKLSVSLTGEELDIIEKLYHQAMKLEIEFFLAQPLAQKTVVPLLTEHNPAEDRLILFSDFDLTCTVIDSSAILAEITIISAPKSYQNLSENQLTQMSSADLRSLWEELSKLYTEEYEHCIEGILLSDKAEQFNVEGLRKVLEQLSEFEKRATLRVIYSWVLKGLNVKDIKQAGETLLFQDGCTNFFQSLTRNEKLNTNVHVLSYCWCADLIRSAFSSGGLDIINVHANEFVYEVSSSTGGVVMRVASPIDKVAAFTNILQNCDKDKKTLTIYIGDSVGDLLCLLEADVGIVIGSSSSLRRVESHFGVSFVPLFPGVVKKQKQYARNGSPSWKGLSGVLYTVSTWAEIHAFVLGS
;
A
#
# COMPACT_ATOMS: atom_id res chain seq x y z
N MET A 1 -24.40 1.15 24.08
CA MET A 1 -24.28 2.64 24.07
C MET A 1 -22.87 3.07 23.73
N THR A 2 -21.84 2.59 24.43
CA THR A 2 -20.43 2.99 24.21
C THR A 2 -19.98 2.97 22.74
N PRO A 3 -20.23 1.90 21.95
CA PRO A 3 -19.86 1.88 20.52
C PRO A 3 -20.53 3.00 19.70
N CYS A 4 -21.84 3.18 19.88
CA CYS A 4 -22.62 4.22 19.21
C CYS A 4 -22.13 5.63 19.56
N MET A 5 -21.89 5.89 20.85
CA MET A 5 -21.36 7.19 21.30
C MET A 5 -19.98 7.48 20.73
N ARG A 6 -19.10 6.46 20.72
CA ARG A 6 -17.77 6.55 20.12
C ARG A 6 -17.85 6.89 18.63
N LEU A 7 -18.70 6.19 17.89
CA LEU A 7 -18.89 6.44 16.47
C LEU A 7 -19.46 7.84 16.21
N TYR A 8 -20.47 8.27 16.97
CA TYR A 8 -21.10 9.57 16.75
C TYR A 8 -20.17 10.73 17.09
N ALA A 9 -19.37 10.63 18.15
CA ALA A 9 -18.34 11.61 18.46
C ALA A 9 -17.33 11.71 17.30
N PHE A 10 -16.85 10.57 16.81
CA PHE A 10 -15.95 10.51 15.65
C PHE A 10 -16.57 11.15 14.40
N LEU A 11 -17.78 10.76 14.01
CA LEU A 11 -18.47 11.31 12.84
C LEU A 11 -18.74 12.81 12.98
N GLY A 12 -19.11 13.26 14.18
CA GLY A 12 -19.33 14.68 14.46
C GLY A 12 -18.07 15.51 14.23
N GLU A 13 -16.92 15.04 14.71
CA GLU A 13 -15.62 15.67 14.49
C GLU A 13 -15.23 15.72 13.01
N GLU A 14 -15.30 14.58 12.33
CA GLU A 14 -14.94 14.45 10.92
C GLU A 14 -15.81 15.36 10.03
N VAL A 15 -17.12 15.38 10.26
CA VAL A 15 -18.04 16.26 9.50
C VAL A 15 -17.79 17.73 9.82
N GLN A 16 -17.56 18.09 11.08
CA GLN A 16 -17.30 19.47 11.49
C GLN A 16 -16.01 20.01 10.87
N ALA A 17 -14.97 19.17 10.69
CA ALA A 17 -13.72 19.54 10.04
C ALA A 17 -13.87 19.83 8.52
N LEU A 18 -14.95 19.38 7.90
CA LEU A 18 -15.21 19.53 6.46
C LEU A 18 -16.13 20.72 6.12
N LEU A 19 -16.68 21.39 7.13
CA LEU A 19 -17.55 22.56 6.95
C LEU A 19 -16.72 23.80 6.61
N ASP A 20 -17.19 24.58 5.64
CA ASP A 20 -16.63 25.89 5.33
C ASP A 20 -17.35 26.96 6.17
N PRO A 21 -16.64 27.72 7.03
CA PRO A 21 -17.25 28.78 7.84
C PRO A 21 -17.90 29.91 7.02
N SER A 22 -17.53 30.03 5.74
CA SER A 22 -18.10 31.03 4.83
C SER A 22 -19.39 30.58 4.15
N GLU A 23 -19.76 29.30 4.24
CA GLU A 23 -21.01 28.77 3.71
C GLU A 23 -22.18 29.03 4.68
N SER A 24 -23.40 29.07 4.15
CA SER A 24 -24.61 29.21 4.98
C SER A 24 -24.73 28.05 5.98
N PRO A 25 -25.35 28.25 7.16
CA PRO A 25 -25.49 27.21 8.18
C PRO A 25 -26.05 25.91 7.59
N HIS A 26 -25.35 24.80 7.83
CA HIS A 26 -25.75 23.50 7.29
C HIS A 26 -27.11 23.08 7.87
N PRO A 27 -28.00 22.43 7.09
CA PRO A 27 -29.31 21.99 7.59
C PRO A 27 -29.23 21.11 8.86
N TYR A 28 -28.12 20.40 9.03
CA TYR A 28 -27.83 19.54 10.17
C TYR A 28 -26.90 20.17 11.21
N GLN A 29 -26.73 21.50 11.21
CA GLN A 29 -25.79 22.21 12.10
C GLN A 29 -25.97 21.83 13.58
N LYS A 30 -27.21 21.69 14.05
CA LYS A 30 -27.50 21.29 15.44
C LYS A 30 -26.95 19.91 15.77
N TRP A 31 -27.07 18.95 14.84
CA TRP A 31 -26.54 17.60 15.00
C TRP A 31 -25.02 17.65 15.04
N ILE A 32 -24.41 18.32 14.06
CA ILE A 32 -22.95 18.43 13.94
C ILE A 32 -22.36 19.06 15.20
N SER A 33 -22.85 20.24 15.61
CA SER A 33 -22.36 20.95 16.80
C SER A 33 -22.57 20.18 18.10
N ASN A 34 -23.61 19.34 18.20
CA ASN A 34 -23.80 18.49 19.37
C ASN A 34 -22.72 17.40 19.44
N TYR A 35 -22.58 16.62 18.38
CA TYR A 35 -21.70 15.45 18.36
C TYR A 35 -20.21 15.81 18.22
N SER A 36 -19.87 17.00 17.71
CA SER A 36 -18.50 17.50 17.67
C SER A 36 -18.09 18.28 18.93
N SER A 37 -19.00 18.48 19.90
CA SER A 37 -18.73 19.30 21.10
C SER A 37 -17.80 18.60 22.09
N GLU A 38 -16.98 19.38 22.80
CA GLU A 38 -16.14 18.86 23.90
C GLU A 38 -16.99 18.14 24.96
N ALA A 39 -18.17 18.68 25.30
CA ALA A 39 -19.08 18.06 26.25
C ALA A 39 -19.54 16.65 25.80
N PHE A 40 -19.83 16.43 24.51
CA PHE A 40 -20.19 15.11 24.02
C PHE A 40 -19.01 14.14 24.01
N LYS A 41 -17.81 14.63 23.66
CA LYS A 41 -16.56 13.85 23.73
C LYS A 41 -16.26 13.42 25.16
N ASP A 42 -16.43 14.31 26.14
CA ASP A 42 -16.21 14.01 27.55
C ASP A 42 -17.14 12.91 28.04
N VAL A 43 -18.43 12.96 27.68
CA VAL A 43 -19.39 11.90 28.04
C VAL A 43 -19.02 10.59 27.34
N THR A 44 -18.60 10.64 26.08
CA THR A 44 -18.14 9.44 25.34
C THR A 44 -16.95 8.78 26.04
N LEU A 45 -15.92 9.57 26.40
CA LEU A 45 -14.77 9.07 27.14
C LEU A 45 -15.17 8.49 28.51
N GLN A 46 -16.12 9.12 29.21
CA GLN A 46 -16.64 8.58 30.47
C GLN A 46 -17.31 7.22 30.28
N THR A 47 -18.02 6.98 29.16
CA THR A 47 -18.62 5.66 28.89
C THR A 47 -17.58 4.58 28.60
N GLU A 48 -16.46 4.92 27.97
CA GLU A 48 -15.35 3.99 27.74
C GLU A 48 -14.62 3.68 29.06
N VAL A 49 -14.34 4.70 29.87
CA VAL A 49 -13.75 4.52 31.21
C VAL A 49 -14.65 3.68 32.11
N LEU A 50 -15.96 3.85 32.05
CA LEU A 50 -16.90 3.04 32.81
C LEU A 50 -16.91 1.59 32.32
N LEU A 51 -16.90 1.37 30.99
CA LEU A 51 -16.82 0.02 30.41
C LEU A 51 -15.56 -0.70 30.89
N GLU A 52 -14.41 -0.02 30.85
CA GLU A 52 -13.13 -0.56 31.34
C GLU A 52 -13.22 -0.94 32.82
N LYS A 53 -13.72 -0.03 33.67
CA LYS A 53 -13.87 -0.29 35.12
C LYS A 53 -14.79 -1.46 35.43
N LEU A 54 -15.89 -1.58 34.70
CA LEU A 54 -16.84 -2.70 34.85
C LEU A 54 -16.25 -4.02 34.33
N SER A 55 -15.26 -3.95 33.43
CA SER A 55 -14.61 -5.12 32.84
C SER A 55 -13.51 -5.72 33.71
N VAL A 56 -12.98 -4.98 34.69
CA VAL A 56 -11.89 -5.43 35.59
C VAL A 56 -12.20 -6.74 36.33
N SER A 57 -13.46 -6.97 36.71
CA SER A 57 -13.87 -8.16 37.45
C SER A 57 -14.24 -9.35 36.57
N LEU A 58 -14.18 -9.20 35.24
CA LEU A 58 -14.62 -10.22 34.30
C LEU A 58 -13.52 -11.23 34.02
N THR A 59 -13.94 -12.45 33.71
CA THR A 59 -13.08 -13.51 33.22
C THR A 59 -12.69 -13.27 31.76
N GLY A 60 -11.64 -13.96 31.27
CA GLY A 60 -11.23 -13.87 29.86
C GLY A 60 -12.35 -14.22 28.87
N GLU A 61 -13.15 -15.24 29.18
CA GLU A 61 -14.31 -15.63 28.34
C GLU A 61 -15.38 -14.53 28.29
N GLU A 62 -15.63 -13.84 29.40
CA GLU A 62 -16.58 -12.73 29.45
C GLU A 62 -16.05 -11.49 28.69
N LEU A 63 -14.75 -11.21 28.77
CA LEU A 63 -14.11 -10.15 27.99
C LEU A 63 -14.21 -10.42 26.48
N ASP A 64 -13.96 -11.65 26.05
CA ASP A 64 -14.12 -12.07 24.64
C ASP A 64 -15.56 -11.85 24.15
N ILE A 65 -16.56 -12.10 25.00
CA ILE A 65 -17.97 -11.85 24.68
C ILE A 65 -18.22 -10.35 24.53
N ILE A 66 -17.71 -9.53 25.45
CA ILE A 66 -17.87 -8.07 25.40
C ILE A 66 -17.22 -7.48 24.15
N GLU A 67 -16.02 -7.92 23.80
CA GLU A 67 -15.32 -7.49 22.59
C GLU A 67 -16.17 -7.79 21.34
N LYS A 68 -16.69 -9.02 21.22
CA LYS A 68 -17.57 -9.42 20.11
C LYS A 68 -18.84 -8.58 20.05
N LEU A 69 -19.46 -8.29 21.20
CA LEU A 69 -20.65 -7.44 21.26
C LEU A 69 -20.35 -5.98 20.89
N TYR A 70 -19.20 -5.44 21.33
CA TYR A 70 -18.75 -4.10 20.96
C TYR A 70 -18.54 -4.01 19.45
N HIS A 71 -17.81 -4.97 18.88
CA HIS A 71 -17.54 -5.05 17.45
C HIS A 71 -18.84 -5.18 16.64
N GLN A 72 -19.75 -6.07 17.04
CA GLN A 72 -21.04 -6.23 16.39
C GLN A 72 -21.88 -4.95 16.45
N ALA A 73 -21.87 -4.24 17.57
CA ALA A 73 -22.57 -2.97 17.69
C ALA A 73 -21.99 -1.90 16.75
N MET A 74 -20.66 -1.78 16.64
CA MET A 74 -20.02 -0.89 15.67
C MET A 74 -20.43 -1.23 14.23
N LYS A 75 -20.44 -2.52 13.90
CA LYS A 75 -20.82 -3.00 12.56
C LYS A 75 -22.28 -2.64 12.22
N LEU A 76 -23.21 -2.88 13.15
CA LEU A 76 -24.62 -2.54 12.96
C LEU A 76 -24.85 -1.03 12.79
N GLU A 77 -24.11 -0.20 13.53
CA GLU A 77 -24.18 1.27 13.37
C GLU A 77 -23.67 1.70 12.00
N ILE A 78 -22.57 1.12 11.51
CA ILE A 78 -22.06 1.37 10.16
C ILE A 78 -23.08 0.94 9.10
N GLU A 79 -23.65 -0.27 9.23
CA GLU A 79 -24.70 -0.77 8.34
C GLU A 79 -25.94 0.14 8.33
N PHE A 80 -26.30 0.72 9.48
CA PHE A 80 -27.39 1.69 9.57
C PHE A 80 -27.13 2.94 8.72
N PHE A 81 -25.92 3.50 8.75
CA PHE A 81 -25.56 4.65 7.91
C PHE A 81 -25.48 4.29 6.42
N LEU A 82 -24.94 3.12 6.09
CA LEU A 82 -24.83 2.64 4.71
C LEU A 82 -26.20 2.34 4.07
N ALA A 83 -27.19 1.94 4.87
CA ALA A 83 -28.54 1.69 4.40
C ALA A 83 -29.33 2.97 4.06
N GLN A 84 -28.81 4.16 4.39
CA GLN A 84 -29.51 5.41 4.11
C GLN A 84 -29.54 5.72 2.61
N PRO A 85 -30.71 6.04 2.03
CA PRO A 85 -30.80 6.35 0.61
C PRO A 85 -30.11 7.69 0.32
N LEU A 86 -29.28 7.71 -0.73
CA LEU A 86 -28.67 8.92 -1.24
C LEU A 86 -29.43 9.38 -2.49
N ALA A 87 -30.06 10.56 -2.41
CA ALA A 87 -30.80 11.15 -3.53
C ALA A 87 -29.86 11.72 -4.63
N GLN A 88 -28.58 11.91 -4.30
CA GLN A 88 -27.57 12.42 -5.22
C GLN A 88 -26.63 11.30 -5.68
N LYS A 89 -26.10 11.46 -6.89
CA LYS A 89 -25.00 10.61 -7.36
C LYS A 89 -23.74 10.84 -6.51
N THR A 90 -22.99 9.78 -6.26
CA THR A 90 -21.79 9.80 -5.43
C THR A 90 -20.53 9.51 -6.22
N VAL A 91 -19.41 10.05 -5.75
CA VAL A 91 -18.06 9.74 -6.27
C VAL A 91 -17.43 8.51 -5.59
N VAL A 92 -18.10 8.00 -4.55
CA VAL A 92 -17.73 6.79 -3.81
C VAL A 92 -18.95 5.88 -3.59
N PRO A 93 -18.79 4.55 -3.66
CA PRO A 93 -17.61 3.83 -4.11
C PRO A 93 -17.20 4.19 -5.55
N LEU A 94 -15.90 4.17 -5.85
CA LEU A 94 -15.37 4.61 -7.14
C LEU A 94 -15.94 3.79 -8.30
N LEU A 95 -16.26 2.51 -8.07
CA LEU A 95 -16.79 1.59 -9.07
C LEU A 95 -18.32 1.55 -9.13
N THR A 96 -19.04 2.48 -8.49
CA THR A 96 -20.52 2.47 -8.44
C THR A 96 -21.17 2.52 -9.82
N GLU A 97 -20.65 3.34 -10.74
CA GLU A 97 -21.18 3.48 -12.10
C GLU A 97 -20.40 2.64 -13.13
N HIS A 98 -19.56 1.71 -12.69
CA HIS A 98 -18.70 0.93 -13.58
C HIS A 98 -19.52 -0.02 -14.47
N ASN A 99 -19.37 0.11 -15.79
CA ASN A 99 -20.00 -0.77 -16.77
C ASN A 99 -18.96 -1.70 -17.41
N PRO A 100 -18.91 -3.01 -17.09
CA PRO A 100 -17.85 -3.92 -17.58
C PRO A 100 -17.79 -4.12 -19.09
N ALA A 101 -18.88 -3.80 -19.79
CA ALA A 101 -18.93 -3.84 -21.24
C ALA A 101 -18.12 -2.71 -21.88
N GLU A 102 -18.08 -1.54 -21.23
CA GLU A 102 -17.50 -0.30 -21.76
C GLU A 102 -16.25 0.15 -20.97
N ASP A 103 -16.17 -0.23 -19.71
CA ASP A 103 -15.15 0.17 -18.76
C ASP A 103 -14.22 -1.00 -18.39
N ARG A 104 -13.01 -0.65 -17.97
CA ARG A 104 -12.02 -1.55 -17.40
C ARG A 104 -11.31 -0.87 -16.24
N LEU A 105 -11.15 -1.60 -15.14
CA LEU A 105 -10.25 -1.19 -14.06
C LEU A 105 -8.90 -1.88 -14.23
N ILE A 106 -7.81 -1.11 -14.18
CA ILE A 106 -6.47 -1.65 -14.04
C ILE A 106 -5.90 -1.13 -12.73
N LEU A 107 -5.68 -2.06 -11.80
CA LEU A 107 -5.10 -1.78 -10.50
C LEU A 107 -3.64 -2.19 -10.49
N PHE A 108 -2.80 -1.26 -10.05
CA PHE A 108 -1.39 -1.49 -9.78
C PHE A 108 -1.14 -1.35 -8.28
N SER A 109 -0.24 -2.17 -7.76
CA SER A 109 0.24 -2.06 -6.39
C SER A 109 1.74 -2.31 -6.34
N ASP A 110 2.45 -1.58 -5.49
CA ASP A 110 3.72 -2.08 -4.95
C ASP A 110 3.46 -3.27 -4.01
N PHE A 111 4.52 -4.00 -3.69
CA PHE A 111 4.46 -5.15 -2.80
C PHE A 111 5.01 -4.87 -1.42
N ASP A 112 6.29 -4.51 -1.33
CA ASP A 112 7.02 -4.35 -0.08
C ASP A 112 6.47 -3.17 0.71
N LEU A 113 6.11 -3.39 1.99
CA LEU A 113 5.54 -2.39 2.91
C LEU A 113 4.18 -1.78 2.49
N THR A 114 3.81 -1.87 1.21
CA THR A 114 2.48 -1.55 0.67
C THR A 114 1.49 -2.69 0.90
N CYS A 115 1.77 -3.89 0.37
CA CYS A 115 0.96 -5.08 0.58
C CYS A 115 1.39 -5.84 1.84
N THR A 116 2.69 -5.87 2.12
CA THR A 116 3.29 -6.67 3.19
C THR A 116 3.60 -5.84 4.43
N VAL A 117 3.67 -6.46 5.60
CA VAL A 117 4.12 -5.78 6.83
C VAL A 117 5.65 -5.70 6.91
N ILE A 118 6.33 -6.65 6.25
CA ILE A 118 7.79 -6.79 6.26
C ILE A 118 8.29 -6.76 4.82
N ASP A 119 9.42 -6.09 4.61
CA ASP A 119 10.12 -6.02 3.33
C ASP A 119 10.63 -7.40 2.88
N SER A 120 10.45 -7.72 1.60
CA SER A 120 10.85 -8.99 1.02
C SER A 120 12.36 -9.24 1.08
N SER A 121 13.20 -8.20 1.05
CA SER A 121 14.65 -8.34 1.21
C SER A 121 15.02 -8.86 2.61
N ALA A 122 14.28 -8.45 3.65
CA ALA A 122 14.48 -8.95 5.02
C ALA A 122 14.09 -10.43 5.12
N ILE A 123 13.00 -10.84 4.48
CA ILE A 123 12.56 -12.24 4.41
C ILE A 123 13.60 -13.08 3.68
N LEU A 124 14.08 -12.61 2.52
CA LEU A 124 15.13 -13.29 1.75
C LEU A 124 16.44 -13.40 2.57
N ALA A 125 16.83 -12.36 3.30
CA ALA A 125 17.98 -12.40 4.20
C ALA A 125 17.79 -13.45 5.30
N GLU A 126 16.64 -13.48 5.95
CA GLU A 126 16.35 -14.44 7.02
C GLU A 126 16.44 -15.89 6.52
N ILE A 127 15.81 -16.22 5.39
CA ILE A 127 15.85 -17.58 4.85
C ILE A 127 17.27 -17.99 4.43
N THR A 128 18.11 -17.05 3.95
CA THR A 128 19.53 -17.38 3.66
C THR A 128 20.29 -17.74 4.92
N ILE A 129 20.07 -17.00 6.02
CA ILE A 129 20.77 -17.18 7.30
C ILE A 129 20.34 -18.48 7.97
N ILE A 130 19.04 -18.81 7.92
CA ILE A 130 18.48 -20.05 8.50
C ILE A 130 18.91 -21.29 7.69
N SER A 131 18.94 -21.18 6.37
CA SER A 131 19.29 -22.28 5.47
C SER A 131 20.80 -22.51 5.34
N ALA A 132 21.62 -21.62 5.93
CA ALA A 132 23.07 -21.76 5.90
C ALA A 132 23.50 -23.04 6.65
N PRO A 133 24.50 -23.78 6.15
CA PRO A 133 25.00 -24.95 6.84
C PRO A 133 25.52 -24.55 8.22
N LYS A 134 25.02 -25.23 9.26
CA LYS A 134 25.60 -25.15 10.59
C LYS A 134 27.03 -25.64 10.46
N SER A 135 28.00 -24.78 10.76
CA SER A 135 29.41 -25.16 10.74
C SER A 135 29.56 -26.49 11.49
N TYR A 136 30.34 -27.41 10.89
CA TYR A 136 30.55 -28.81 11.30
C TYR A 136 29.55 -29.85 10.77
N GLN A 137 29.76 -30.28 9.52
CA GLN A 137 29.86 -31.72 9.19
C GLN A 137 30.46 -31.92 7.78
N ASN A 138 31.67 -32.50 7.76
CA ASN A 138 32.38 -33.16 6.65
C ASN A 138 32.08 -32.66 5.22
N LEU A 139 32.84 -31.66 4.75
CA LEU A 139 32.79 -31.23 3.36
C LEU A 139 33.86 -31.97 2.52
N SER A 140 33.42 -32.52 1.39
CA SER A 140 34.30 -33.05 0.34
C SER A 140 34.77 -31.91 -0.59
N GLU A 141 35.91 -32.09 -1.26
CA GLU A 141 36.65 -31.07 -2.03
C GLU A 141 35.85 -30.33 -3.14
N ASN A 142 34.63 -30.77 -3.48
CA ASN A 142 33.74 -30.09 -4.43
C ASN A 142 32.82 -29.02 -3.81
N GLN A 143 32.82 -28.85 -2.49
CA GLN A 143 32.03 -27.83 -1.78
C GLN A 143 32.89 -26.58 -1.53
N LEU A 144 33.08 -25.78 -2.57
CA LEU A 144 33.61 -24.42 -2.47
C LEU A 144 32.69 -23.58 -1.56
N THR A 145 33.04 -23.56 -0.27
CA THR A 145 32.74 -22.56 0.78
C THR A 145 31.38 -21.88 0.66
N GLN A 146 30.33 -22.57 1.12
CA GLN A 146 29.08 -21.91 1.49
C GLN A 146 29.31 -21.14 2.80
N MET A 147 28.91 -19.87 2.84
CA MET A 147 29.13 -18.98 3.99
C MET A 147 28.44 -19.52 5.25
N SER A 148 29.04 -19.27 6.42
CA SER A 148 28.38 -19.62 7.68
C SER A 148 27.21 -18.67 7.96
N SER A 149 26.27 -19.09 8.82
CA SER A 149 25.14 -18.26 9.26
C SER A 149 25.60 -16.93 9.89
N ALA A 150 26.74 -16.92 10.58
CA ALA A 150 27.31 -15.70 11.17
C ALA A 150 27.88 -14.75 10.11
N ASP A 151 28.60 -15.30 9.12
CA ASP A 151 29.17 -14.51 8.03
C ASP A 151 28.06 -13.90 7.16
N LEU A 152 27.00 -14.68 6.87
CA LEU A 152 25.83 -14.19 6.13
C LEU A 152 25.14 -13.06 6.88
N ARG A 153 24.93 -13.20 8.20
CA ARG A 153 24.31 -12.13 9.00
C ARG A 153 25.14 -10.85 8.93
N SER A 154 26.46 -10.94 9.13
CA SER A 154 27.36 -9.79 9.05
C SER A 154 27.31 -9.13 7.67
N LEU A 155 27.26 -9.92 6.60
CA LEU A 155 27.23 -9.39 5.23
C LEU A 155 25.89 -8.73 4.89
N TRP A 156 24.77 -9.29 5.36
CA TRP A 156 23.46 -8.65 5.23
C TRP A 156 23.36 -7.34 6.00
N GLU A 157 23.91 -7.28 7.21
CA GLU A 157 23.99 -6.05 8.00
C GLU A 157 24.82 -4.99 7.27
N GLU A 158 25.96 -5.36 6.68
CA GLU A 158 26.80 -4.45 5.88
C GLU A 158 26.08 -3.95 4.62
N LEU A 159 25.45 -4.85 3.85
CA LEU A 159 24.71 -4.50 2.64
C LEU A 159 23.53 -3.56 2.94
N SER A 160 22.78 -3.86 4.01
CA SER A 160 21.64 -3.04 4.45
C SER A 160 22.09 -1.65 4.92
N LYS A 161 23.18 -1.58 5.68
CA LYS A 161 23.78 -0.31 6.11
C LYS A 161 24.21 0.54 4.92
N LEU A 162 24.98 -0.05 3.99
CA LEU A 162 25.45 0.66 2.79
C LEU A 162 24.28 1.13 1.92
N TYR A 163 23.24 0.31 1.76
CA TYR A 163 22.03 0.71 1.05
C TYR A 163 21.37 1.93 1.70
N THR A 164 21.16 1.89 3.01
CA THR A 164 20.48 2.96 3.75
C THR A 164 21.26 4.28 3.69
N GLU A 165 22.59 4.23 3.87
CA GLU A 165 23.45 5.40 3.80
C GLU A 165 23.49 6.03 2.40
N GLU A 166 23.64 5.22 1.35
CA GLU A 166 23.66 5.72 -0.03
C GLU A 166 22.28 6.18 -0.51
N TYR A 167 21.21 5.51 -0.10
CA TYR A 167 19.85 5.92 -0.41
C TYR A 167 19.56 7.29 0.19
N GLU A 168 19.90 7.51 1.47
CA GLU A 168 19.74 8.82 2.10
C GLU A 168 20.58 9.88 1.39
N HIS A 169 21.83 9.56 1.00
CA HIS A 169 22.65 10.47 0.21
C HIS A 169 22.03 10.81 -1.15
N CYS A 170 21.39 9.84 -1.82
CA CYS A 170 20.65 10.11 -3.06
C CYS A 170 19.48 11.05 -2.79
N ILE A 171 18.68 10.81 -1.74
CA ILE A 171 17.57 11.68 -1.36
C ILE A 171 18.06 13.09 -1.02
N GLU A 172 19.12 13.25 -0.24
CA GLU A 172 19.75 14.55 0.03
C GLU A 172 20.20 15.25 -1.26
N GLY A 173 20.83 14.51 -2.17
CA GLY A 173 21.26 15.01 -3.48
C GLY A 173 20.11 15.54 -4.33
N ILE A 174 18.95 14.86 -4.32
CA ILE A 174 17.73 15.32 -5.00
C ILE A 174 17.28 16.69 -4.48
N LEU A 175 17.36 16.87 -3.16
CA LEU A 175 16.89 18.06 -2.46
C LEU A 175 17.86 19.26 -2.54
N LEU A 176 19.04 19.12 -3.15
CA LEU A 176 19.98 20.22 -3.36
C LEU A 176 19.52 21.23 -4.44
N SER A 177 18.59 20.81 -5.31
CA SER A 177 18.01 21.67 -6.33
C SER A 177 17.01 22.67 -5.75
N ASP A 178 16.65 23.71 -6.49
CA ASP A 178 15.61 24.63 -6.04
C ASP A 178 14.26 23.91 -5.92
N LYS A 179 13.59 24.14 -4.79
CA LYS A 179 12.24 23.62 -4.55
C LYS A 179 11.27 24.17 -5.60
N ALA A 180 10.49 23.29 -6.23
CA ALA A 180 9.53 23.69 -7.24
C ALA A 180 8.34 24.44 -6.61
N GLU A 181 8.00 25.61 -7.17
CA GLU A 181 6.80 26.37 -6.75
C GLU A 181 5.50 25.72 -7.24
N GLN A 182 5.58 24.95 -8.32
CA GLN A 182 4.46 24.25 -8.95
C GLN A 182 4.85 22.79 -9.23
N PHE A 183 3.84 21.94 -9.44
CA PHE A 183 4.04 20.54 -9.78
C PHE A 183 4.98 20.38 -11.00
N ASN A 184 6.11 19.72 -10.80
CA ASN A 184 7.18 19.57 -11.79
C ASN A 184 7.50 18.08 -12.03
N VAL A 185 6.72 17.44 -12.91
CA VAL A 185 6.88 16.01 -13.22
C VAL A 185 8.14 15.73 -14.03
N GLU A 186 8.55 16.62 -14.93
CA GLU A 186 9.76 16.45 -15.73
C GLU A 186 11.01 16.49 -14.85
N GLY A 187 11.08 17.44 -13.91
CA GLY A 187 12.15 17.51 -12.91
C GLY A 187 12.20 16.27 -12.02
N LEU A 188 11.02 15.82 -11.57
CA LEU A 188 10.91 14.60 -10.76
C LEU A 188 11.40 13.36 -11.54
N ARG A 189 11.00 13.21 -12.80
CA ARG A 189 11.45 12.10 -13.65
C ARG A 189 12.97 12.06 -13.76
N LYS A 190 13.59 13.21 -14.02
CA LYS A 190 15.05 13.33 -14.17
C LYS A 190 15.81 12.89 -12.92
N VAL A 191 15.31 13.21 -11.72
CA VAL A 191 15.98 12.78 -10.49
C VAL A 191 15.74 11.30 -10.19
N LEU A 192 14.58 10.75 -10.55
CA LEU A 192 14.29 9.33 -10.38
C LEU A 192 15.03 8.46 -11.40
N GLU A 193 15.43 8.99 -12.55
CA GLU A 193 16.43 8.38 -13.42
C GLU A 193 17.78 8.22 -12.71
N GLN A 194 18.22 9.23 -11.93
CA GLN A 194 19.46 9.12 -11.15
C GLN A 194 19.33 8.12 -10.00
N LEU A 195 18.19 8.12 -9.30
CA LEU A 195 17.88 7.13 -8.27
C LEU A 195 17.87 5.71 -8.87
N SER A 196 17.41 5.56 -10.12
CA SER A 196 17.37 4.26 -10.81
C SER A 196 18.76 3.65 -10.99
N GLU A 197 19.78 4.47 -11.26
CA GLU A 197 21.16 3.99 -11.36
C GLU A 197 21.69 3.51 -9.99
N PHE A 198 21.29 4.19 -8.90
CA PHE A 198 21.59 3.73 -7.55
C PHE A 198 20.93 2.37 -7.25
N GLU A 199 19.63 2.21 -7.49
CA GLU A 199 18.89 0.98 -7.20
C GLU A 199 19.48 -0.23 -7.93
N LYS A 200 19.83 -0.05 -9.22
CA LYS A 200 20.47 -1.08 -10.03
C LYS A 200 21.85 -1.45 -9.49
N ARG A 201 22.66 -0.47 -9.07
CA ARG A 201 23.97 -0.73 -8.44
C ARG A 201 23.82 -1.44 -7.08
N ALA A 202 22.84 -1.06 -6.27
CA ALA A 202 22.57 -1.71 -4.99
C ALA A 202 22.19 -3.19 -5.20
N THR A 203 21.33 -3.48 -6.17
CA THR A 203 20.98 -4.85 -6.55
C THR A 203 22.21 -5.63 -7.04
N LEU A 204 23.06 -5.03 -7.87
CA LEU A 204 24.32 -5.65 -8.31
C LEU A 204 25.25 -5.99 -7.15
N ARG A 205 25.32 -5.17 -6.09
CA ARG A 205 26.11 -5.51 -4.88
C ARG A 205 25.62 -6.79 -4.22
N VAL A 206 24.31 -6.99 -4.13
CA VAL A 206 23.71 -8.22 -3.58
C VAL A 206 24.02 -9.43 -4.46
N ILE A 207 23.98 -9.26 -5.79
CA ILE A 207 24.34 -10.34 -6.72
C ILE A 207 25.83 -10.70 -6.56
N TYR A 208 26.72 -9.72 -6.53
CA TYR A 208 28.17 -9.95 -6.46
C TYR A 208 28.66 -10.41 -5.09
N SER A 209 27.88 -10.20 -4.04
CA SER A 209 28.18 -10.73 -2.70
C SER A 209 27.84 -12.22 -2.56
N TRP A 210 27.12 -12.79 -3.53
CA TRP A 210 26.69 -14.20 -3.57
C TRP A 210 25.81 -14.64 -2.38
N VAL A 211 25.28 -13.70 -1.58
CA VAL A 211 24.44 -14.02 -0.42
C VAL A 211 23.17 -14.79 -0.77
N LEU A 212 22.69 -14.66 -2.02
CA LEU A 212 21.51 -15.33 -2.53
C LEU A 212 21.80 -16.74 -3.08
N LYS A 213 23.08 -17.14 -3.19
CA LYS A 213 23.46 -18.44 -3.77
C LYS A 213 23.12 -19.58 -2.82
N GLY A 214 22.56 -20.65 -3.36
CA GLY A 214 22.22 -21.85 -2.60
C GLY A 214 20.77 -21.89 -2.09
N LEU A 215 20.04 -20.77 -2.09
CA LEU A 215 18.64 -20.74 -1.67
C LEU A 215 17.77 -21.69 -2.49
N ASN A 216 16.97 -22.52 -1.81
CA ASN A 216 16.07 -23.44 -2.49
C ASN A 216 14.75 -22.74 -2.84
N VAL A 217 14.25 -22.98 -4.06
CA VAL A 217 12.95 -22.45 -4.49
C VAL A 217 11.80 -22.90 -3.59
N LYS A 218 11.89 -24.07 -2.95
CA LYS A 218 10.87 -24.55 -1.99
C LYS A 218 10.83 -23.70 -0.74
N ASP A 219 12.00 -23.35 -0.19
CA ASP A 219 12.11 -22.52 1.02
C ASP A 219 11.60 -21.11 0.74
N ILE A 220 11.90 -20.56 -0.45
CA ILE A 220 11.37 -19.27 -0.92
C ILE A 220 9.84 -19.31 -0.98
N LYS A 221 9.27 -20.35 -1.61
CA LYS A 221 7.82 -20.48 -1.74
C LYS A 221 7.14 -20.59 -0.38
N GLN A 222 7.68 -21.43 0.51
CA GLN A 222 7.18 -21.59 1.87
C GLN A 222 7.23 -20.26 2.64
N ALA A 223 8.33 -19.49 2.52
CA ALA A 223 8.44 -18.19 3.15
C ALA A 223 7.36 -17.22 2.65
N GLY A 224 7.10 -17.20 1.34
CA GLY A 224 6.03 -16.38 0.76
C GLY A 224 4.65 -16.83 1.24
N GLU A 225 4.37 -18.14 1.33
CA GLU A 225 3.08 -18.64 1.83
C GLU A 225 2.79 -18.21 3.28
N THR A 226 3.84 -18.06 4.09
CA THR A 226 3.75 -17.60 5.49
C THR A 226 3.85 -16.08 5.67
N LEU A 227 4.00 -15.34 4.57
CA LEU A 227 4.21 -13.90 4.60
C LEU A 227 2.95 -13.19 5.14
N LEU A 228 3.17 -12.21 6.03
CA LEU A 228 2.09 -11.40 6.58
C LEU A 228 1.78 -10.19 5.69
N PHE A 229 0.56 -10.17 5.17
CA PHE A 229 -0.02 -9.01 4.51
C PHE A 229 -0.48 -7.98 5.53
N GLN A 230 -0.48 -6.71 5.12
CA GLN A 230 -1.14 -5.62 5.83
C GLN A 230 -2.63 -5.96 6.03
N ASP A 231 -3.19 -5.58 7.18
CA ASP A 231 -4.59 -5.86 7.48
C ASP A 231 -5.51 -5.30 6.40
N GLY A 232 -6.49 -6.09 5.96
CA GLY A 232 -7.41 -5.77 4.87
C GLY A 232 -6.87 -5.91 3.44
N CYS A 233 -5.56 -6.04 3.22
CA CYS A 233 -4.95 -6.11 1.87
C CYS A 233 -5.44 -7.32 1.06
N THR A 234 -5.32 -8.53 1.63
CA THR A 234 -5.77 -9.76 0.96
C THR A 234 -7.26 -9.74 0.68
N ASN A 235 -8.06 -9.25 1.63
CA ASN A 235 -9.51 -9.13 1.48
C ASN A 235 -9.89 -8.18 0.34
N PHE A 236 -9.19 -7.05 0.19
CA PHE A 236 -9.42 -6.11 -0.89
C PHE A 236 -9.19 -6.74 -2.27
N PHE A 237 -8.04 -7.42 -2.47
CA PHE A 237 -7.76 -8.11 -3.72
C PHE A 237 -8.73 -9.27 -3.97
N GLN A 238 -9.14 -10.01 -2.93
CA GLN A 238 -10.16 -11.07 -3.07
C GLN A 238 -11.51 -10.50 -3.51
N SER A 239 -11.95 -9.37 -2.94
CA SER A 239 -13.19 -8.70 -3.34
C SER A 239 -13.16 -8.23 -4.80
N LEU A 240 -12.01 -7.69 -5.26
CA LEU A 240 -11.83 -7.25 -6.64
C LEU A 240 -11.85 -8.42 -7.63
N THR A 241 -11.14 -9.51 -7.30
CA THR A 241 -10.92 -10.64 -8.21
C THR A 241 -12.12 -11.58 -8.30
N ARG A 242 -12.91 -11.73 -7.24
CA ARG A 242 -14.14 -12.54 -7.24
C ARG A 242 -15.30 -11.91 -7.99
N ASN A 243 -15.27 -10.59 -8.16
CA ASN A 243 -16.34 -9.88 -8.84
C ASN A 243 -16.07 -9.83 -10.35
N GLU A 244 -16.47 -10.89 -11.06
CA GLU A 244 -16.34 -10.99 -12.53
C GLU A 244 -17.00 -9.79 -13.26
N LYS A 245 -17.95 -9.11 -12.61
CA LYS A 245 -18.61 -7.90 -13.11
C LYS A 245 -17.77 -6.62 -12.93
N LEU A 246 -16.48 -6.68 -12.61
CA LEU A 246 -15.64 -5.48 -12.54
C LEU A 246 -14.61 -5.39 -13.66
N ASN A 247 -14.48 -6.43 -14.50
CA ASN A 247 -13.49 -6.48 -15.58
C ASN A 247 -12.12 -5.91 -15.12
N THR A 248 -11.65 -6.41 -13.98
CA THR A 248 -10.48 -5.88 -13.28
C THR A 248 -9.23 -6.64 -13.70
N ASN A 249 -8.15 -5.91 -14.00
CA ASN A 249 -6.82 -6.48 -14.14
C ASN A 249 -5.93 -5.97 -13.01
N VAL A 250 -5.34 -6.88 -12.24
CA VAL A 250 -4.49 -6.55 -11.08
C VAL A 250 -3.04 -6.87 -11.41
N HIS A 251 -2.18 -5.89 -11.18
CA HIS A 251 -0.75 -5.99 -11.40
C HIS A 251 0.02 -5.57 -10.15
N VAL A 252 1.07 -6.31 -9.83
CA VAL A 252 2.04 -5.95 -8.79
C VAL A 252 3.35 -5.61 -9.46
N LEU A 253 3.86 -4.40 -9.23
CA LEU A 253 5.16 -3.95 -9.72
C LEU A 253 6.10 -3.82 -8.52
N SER A 254 7.15 -4.63 -8.43
CA SER A 254 8.01 -4.67 -7.23
C SER A 254 9.49 -4.81 -7.59
N TYR A 255 10.35 -4.24 -6.74
CA TYR A 255 11.81 -4.42 -6.82
C TYR A 255 12.30 -5.75 -6.26
N CYS A 256 11.42 -6.51 -5.60
CA CYS A 256 11.77 -7.80 -5.00
C CYS A 256 12.63 -8.63 -5.94
N TRP A 257 13.74 -9.15 -5.42
CA TRP A 257 14.70 -9.92 -6.23
C TRP A 257 14.14 -11.25 -6.74
N CYS A 258 13.05 -11.74 -6.15
CA CYS A 258 12.46 -13.04 -6.46
C CYS A 258 10.93 -12.99 -6.58
N ALA A 259 10.41 -12.98 -7.81
CA ALA A 259 8.97 -12.99 -8.05
C ALA A 259 8.26 -14.25 -7.53
N ASP A 260 8.96 -15.38 -7.37
CA ASP A 260 8.36 -16.60 -6.80
C ASP A 260 7.89 -16.40 -5.35
N LEU A 261 8.59 -15.55 -4.57
CA LEU A 261 8.18 -15.18 -3.22
C LEU A 261 6.84 -14.44 -3.23
N ILE A 262 6.70 -13.45 -4.13
CA ILE A 262 5.48 -12.67 -4.27
C ILE A 262 4.32 -13.55 -4.74
N ARG A 263 4.57 -14.39 -5.76
CA ARG A 263 3.56 -15.31 -6.31
C ARG A 263 3.05 -16.25 -5.23
N SER A 264 3.94 -16.89 -4.46
CA SER A 264 3.51 -17.82 -3.41
C SER A 264 2.76 -17.13 -2.27
N ALA A 265 3.11 -15.88 -1.94
CA ALA A 265 2.36 -15.07 -0.98
C ALA A 265 0.92 -14.78 -1.46
N PHE A 266 0.72 -14.43 -2.72
CA PHE A 266 -0.64 -14.25 -3.25
C PHE A 266 -1.40 -15.57 -3.42
N SER A 267 -0.72 -16.63 -3.84
CA SER A 267 -1.32 -17.97 -3.96
C SER A 267 -1.87 -18.49 -2.63
N SER A 268 -1.19 -18.27 -1.49
CA SER A 268 -1.70 -18.67 -0.18
C SER A 268 -3.00 -17.96 0.21
N GLY A 269 -3.21 -16.75 -0.31
CA GLY A 269 -4.45 -15.98 -0.22
C GLY A 269 -5.50 -16.32 -1.29
N GLY A 270 -5.25 -17.30 -2.16
CA GLY A 270 -6.15 -17.65 -3.28
C GLY A 270 -6.20 -16.58 -4.38
N LEU A 271 -5.11 -15.84 -4.59
CA LEU A 271 -5.00 -14.72 -5.52
C LEU A 271 -4.04 -15.04 -6.69
N ASP A 272 -4.11 -16.26 -7.22
CA ASP A 272 -3.25 -16.75 -8.31
C ASP A 272 -3.37 -15.93 -9.61
N ILE A 273 -4.44 -15.15 -9.75
CA ILE A 273 -4.71 -14.35 -10.95
C ILE A 273 -4.01 -12.99 -10.96
N ILE A 274 -3.30 -12.63 -9.88
CA ILE A 274 -2.53 -11.38 -9.82
C ILE A 274 -1.28 -11.49 -10.69
N ASN A 275 -1.10 -10.51 -11.57
CA ASN A 275 0.05 -10.45 -12.46
C ASN A 275 1.25 -9.83 -11.75
N VAL A 276 2.26 -10.63 -11.45
CA VAL A 276 3.48 -10.19 -10.75
C VAL A 276 4.57 -9.79 -11.75
N HIS A 277 5.03 -8.56 -11.64
CA HIS A 277 6.17 -8.00 -12.39
C HIS A 277 7.27 -7.59 -11.41
N ALA A 278 8.24 -8.48 -11.24
CA ALA A 278 9.39 -8.27 -10.36
C ALA A 278 10.65 -8.92 -10.97
N ASN A 279 11.76 -8.85 -10.25
CA ASN A 279 12.98 -9.52 -10.66
C ASN A 279 12.88 -11.04 -10.44
N GLU A 280 13.72 -11.80 -11.14
CA GLU A 280 13.68 -13.27 -11.11
C GLU A 280 15.03 -13.84 -10.71
N PHE A 281 15.03 -14.81 -9.80
CA PHE A 281 16.24 -15.58 -9.51
C PHE A 281 16.62 -16.45 -10.71
N VAL A 282 17.92 -16.64 -10.89
CA VAL A 282 18.46 -17.64 -11.82
C VAL A 282 18.73 -18.92 -11.04
N TYR A 283 18.02 -19.99 -11.37
CA TYR A 283 18.13 -21.29 -10.70
C TYR A 283 18.98 -22.28 -11.50
N GLU A 284 19.72 -23.11 -10.78
CA GLU A 284 20.25 -24.38 -11.27
C GLU A 284 19.47 -25.50 -10.57
N VAL A 285 18.68 -26.25 -11.36
CA VAL A 285 17.68 -27.23 -10.88
C VAL A 285 16.64 -26.58 -9.96
N SER A 286 16.90 -26.50 -8.66
CA SER A 286 16.01 -25.93 -7.65
C SER A 286 16.72 -24.97 -6.69
N SER A 287 18.00 -24.68 -6.93
CA SER A 287 18.83 -23.85 -6.07
C SER A 287 19.25 -22.58 -6.81
N SER A 288 19.17 -21.44 -6.15
CA SER A 288 19.58 -20.15 -6.71
C SER A 288 21.08 -20.16 -6.99
N THR A 289 21.47 -19.71 -8.17
CA THR A 289 22.88 -19.51 -8.54
C THR A 289 23.48 -18.27 -7.87
N GLY A 290 22.66 -17.42 -7.24
CA GLY A 290 23.01 -16.09 -6.75
C GLY A 290 22.76 -14.98 -7.79
N GLY A 291 22.51 -15.35 -9.06
CA GLY A 291 22.14 -14.41 -10.12
C GLY A 291 20.68 -13.97 -10.04
N VAL A 292 20.44 -12.71 -10.44
CA VAL A 292 19.10 -12.12 -10.54
C VAL A 292 18.92 -11.50 -11.93
N VAL A 293 17.83 -11.85 -12.61
CA VAL A 293 17.39 -11.18 -13.84
C VAL A 293 16.59 -9.94 -13.45
N MET A 294 17.21 -8.77 -13.60
CA MET A 294 16.64 -7.47 -13.26
C MET A 294 15.59 -7.03 -14.30
N ARG A 295 14.31 -7.34 -14.06
CA ARG A 295 13.18 -6.93 -14.91
C ARG A 295 12.52 -5.63 -14.43
N VAL A 296 12.39 -5.47 -13.11
CA VAL A 296 11.85 -4.28 -12.45
C VAL A 296 12.80 -3.97 -11.29
N ALA A 297 13.85 -3.20 -11.54
CA ALA A 297 14.91 -2.95 -10.58
C ALA A 297 15.07 -1.46 -10.24
N SER A 298 14.14 -0.62 -10.69
CA SER A 298 14.23 0.82 -10.50
C SER A 298 12.90 1.55 -10.74
N PRO A 299 12.77 2.82 -10.32
CA PRO A 299 11.55 3.61 -10.53
C PRO A 299 11.17 3.72 -12.00
N ILE A 300 12.16 3.86 -12.88
CA ILE A 300 11.94 3.97 -14.32
C ILE A 300 11.51 2.63 -14.93
N ASP A 301 12.00 1.49 -14.40
CA ASP A 301 11.53 0.18 -14.85
C ASP A 301 10.06 -0.05 -14.43
N LYS A 302 9.63 0.42 -13.24
CA LYS A 302 8.20 0.42 -12.83
C LYS A 302 7.35 1.22 -13.83
N VAL A 303 7.77 2.43 -14.20
CA VAL A 303 7.06 3.26 -15.20
C VAL A 303 7.00 2.58 -16.57
N ALA A 304 8.10 1.94 -17.00
CA ALA A 304 8.11 1.20 -18.26
C ALA A 304 7.13 0.02 -18.23
N ALA A 305 7.09 -0.75 -17.13
CA ALA A 305 6.14 -1.84 -16.95
C ALA A 305 4.69 -1.33 -16.94
N PHE A 306 4.39 -0.29 -16.16
CA PHE A 306 3.09 0.38 -16.11
C PHE A 306 2.63 0.81 -17.51
N THR A 307 3.49 1.54 -18.24
CA THR A 307 3.20 2.03 -19.60
C THR A 307 2.95 0.88 -20.58
N ASN A 308 3.79 -0.16 -20.56
CA ASN A 308 3.64 -1.31 -21.45
C ASN A 308 2.33 -2.06 -21.20
N ILE A 309 1.92 -2.22 -19.94
CA ILE A 309 0.66 -2.86 -19.57
C ILE A 309 -0.53 -2.07 -20.15
N LEU A 310 -0.51 -0.73 -20.01
CA LEU A 310 -1.56 0.13 -20.56
C LEU A 310 -1.58 0.15 -22.10
N GLN A 311 -0.42 0.07 -22.76
CA GLN A 311 -0.34 0.04 -24.22
C GLN A 311 -0.86 -1.28 -24.83
N ASN A 312 -0.69 -2.40 -24.13
CA ASN A 312 -1.15 -3.72 -24.56
C ASN A 312 -2.64 -3.97 -24.29
N CYS A 313 -3.30 -3.03 -23.63
CA CYS A 313 -4.69 -3.13 -23.29
C CYS A 313 -5.60 -2.73 -24.47
N ASP A 314 -6.74 -3.42 -24.60
CA ASP A 314 -7.75 -3.10 -25.60
C ASP A 314 -8.17 -1.61 -25.52
N LYS A 315 -8.13 -0.93 -26.67
CA LYS A 315 -8.42 0.51 -26.79
C LYS A 315 -9.91 0.82 -26.89
N ASP A 316 -10.75 -0.19 -27.07
CA ASP A 316 -12.20 -0.02 -27.22
C ASP A 316 -12.91 0.23 -25.87
N LYS A 317 -12.22 0.03 -24.75
CA LYS A 317 -12.75 0.25 -23.40
C LYS A 317 -12.14 1.48 -22.72
N LYS A 318 -12.99 2.21 -21.99
CA LYS A 318 -12.55 3.29 -21.09
C LYS A 318 -11.82 2.68 -19.90
N THR A 319 -10.57 3.07 -19.71
CA THR A 319 -9.71 2.52 -18.66
C THR A 319 -9.63 3.49 -17.50
N LEU A 320 -9.88 2.98 -16.30
CA LEU A 320 -9.58 3.65 -15.04
C LEU A 320 -8.35 2.99 -14.42
N THR A 321 -7.36 3.79 -14.06
CA THR A 321 -6.12 3.31 -13.46
C THR A 321 -6.00 3.74 -12.00
N ILE A 322 -5.67 2.80 -11.13
CA ILE A 322 -5.35 3.06 -9.73
C ILE A 322 -3.96 2.52 -9.46
N TYR A 323 -3.11 3.30 -8.79
CA TYR A 323 -1.81 2.83 -8.31
C TYR A 323 -1.74 3.00 -6.80
N ILE A 324 -1.30 1.96 -6.11
CA ILE A 324 -1.09 1.96 -4.65
C ILE A 324 0.39 1.73 -4.37
N GLY A 325 1.02 2.61 -3.58
CA GLY A 325 2.43 2.48 -3.22
C GLY A 325 2.77 3.25 -1.95
N ASP A 326 3.99 3.10 -1.44
CA ASP A 326 4.43 3.72 -0.18
C ASP A 326 5.77 4.46 -0.28
N SER A 327 6.45 4.36 -1.42
CA SER A 327 7.85 4.78 -1.55
C SER A 327 8.09 5.86 -2.61
N VAL A 328 9.30 6.45 -2.59
CA VAL A 328 9.79 7.37 -3.63
C VAL A 328 9.86 6.67 -4.99
N GLY A 329 10.11 5.36 -5.02
CA GLY A 329 10.20 4.59 -6.25
C GLY A 329 8.87 4.44 -7.00
N ASP A 330 7.75 4.63 -6.30
CA ASP A 330 6.41 4.55 -6.87
C ASP A 330 5.90 5.90 -7.39
N LEU A 331 6.56 7.01 -7.05
CA LEU A 331 5.99 8.34 -7.18
C LEU A 331 5.59 8.69 -8.62
N LEU A 332 6.35 8.24 -9.63
CA LEU A 332 5.97 8.44 -11.03
C LEU A 332 4.72 7.64 -11.41
N CYS A 333 4.65 6.36 -11.03
CA CYS A 333 3.47 5.54 -11.37
C CYS A 333 2.23 6.01 -10.62
N LEU A 334 2.39 6.43 -9.35
CA LEU A 334 1.35 7.08 -8.55
C LEU A 334 0.80 8.33 -9.25
N LEU A 335 1.68 9.16 -9.80
CA LEU A 335 1.28 10.38 -10.51
C LEU A 335 0.71 10.09 -11.90
N GLU A 336 1.19 9.06 -12.60
CA GLU A 336 0.69 8.71 -13.94
C GLU A 336 -0.70 8.07 -13.91
N ALA A 337 -1.05 7.35 -12.83
CA ALA A 337 -2.38 6.77 -12.66
C ALA A 337 -3.48 7.83 -12.46
N ASP A 338 -4.72 7.51 -12.86
CA ASP A 338 -5.87 8.39 -12.67
C ASP A 338 -6.14 8.67 -11.19
N VAL A 339 -5.88 7.68 -10.35
CA VAL A 339 -5.90 7.79 -8.90
C VAL A 339 -4.63 7.15 -8.32
N GLY A 340 -3.70 7.98 -7.85
CA GLY A 340 -2.57 7.53 -7.05
C GLY A 340 -2.89 7.56 -5.55
N ILE A 341 -2.71 6.43 -4.88
CA ILE A 341 -2.96 6.24 -3.45
C ILE A 341 -1.64 5.89 -2.76
N VAL A 342 -1.25 6.73 -1.81
CA VAL A 342 -0.09 6.51 -0.95
C VAL A 342 -0.56 5.87 0.35
N ILE A 343 -0.06 4.68 0.65
CA ILE A 343 -0.32 4.01 1.93
C ILE A 343 0.88 4.18 2.86
N GLY A 344 0.62 4.49 4.13
CA GLY A 344 1.69 4.70 5.11
C GLY A 344 2.32 6.09 5.03
N SER A 345 3.54 6.22 5.57
CA SER A 345 4.21 7.52 5.70
C SER A 345 5.73 7.40 5.70
N SER A 346 6.33 7.34 4.51
CA SER A 346 7.78 7.42 4.34
C SER A 346 8.29 8.87 4.46
N SER A 347 9.31 9.11 5.29
CA SER A 347 9.90 10.44 5.47
C SER A 347 10.61 10.95 4.19
N SER A 348 11.27 10.06 3.45
CA SER A 348 11.91 10.39 2.19
C SER A 348 10.89 10.73 1.11
N LEU A 349 9.78 9.99 1.05
CA LEU A 349 8.64 10.32 0.17
C LEU A 349 8.14 11.74 0.48
N ARG A 350 7.93 12.04 1.77
CA ARG A 350 7.52 13.38 2.27
C ARG A 350 8.42 14.53 1.87
N ARG A 351 9.73 14.28 1.82
CA ARG A 351 10.70 15.29 1.41
C ARG A 351 10.66 15.49 -0.10
N VAL A 352 10.66 14.41 -0.88
CA VAL A 352 10.67 14.46 -2.35
C VAL A 352 9.36 15.04 -2.89
N GLU A 353 8.20 14.61 -2.39
CA GLU A 353 6.89 15.11 -2.86
C GLU A 353 6.79 16.64 -2.72
N SER A 354 7.19 17.18 -1.56
CA SER A 354 7.15 18.60 -1.24
C SER A 354 8.11 19.36 -2.13
N HIS A 355 9.28 18.76 -2.42
CA HIS A 355 10.30 19.36 -3.28
C HIS A 355 9.83 19.59 -4.72
N PHE A 356 9.02 18.67 -5.26
CA PHE A 356 8.54 18.71 -6.64
C PHE A 356 7.10 19.26 -6.80
N GLY A 357 6.56 19.88 -5.74
CA GLY A 357 5.23 20.48 -5.77
C GLY A 357 4.08 19.48 -5.88
N VAL A 358 4.29 18.24 -5.41
CA VAL A 358 3.23 17.22 -5.31
C VAL A 358 2.43 17.45 -4.03
N SER A 359 1.10 17.42 -4.13
CA SER A 359 0.18 17.63 -3.01
C SER A 359 -0.35 16.30 -2.49
N PHE A 360 0.00 15.97 -1.25
CA PHE A 360 -0.57 14.83 -0.53
C PHE A 360 -1.83 15.28 0.20
N VAL A 361 -2.93 14.59 -0.07
CA VAL A 361 -4.25 14.92 0.48
C VAL A 361 -4.82 13.67 1.15
N PRO A 362 -5.24 13.73 2.43
CA PRO A 362 -5.95 12.61 3.05
C PRO A 362 -7.15 12.18 2.21
N LEU A 363 -7.31 10.87 1.99
CA LEU A 363 -8.27 10.33 1.02
C LEU A 363 -9.69 10.83 1.29
N PHE A 364 -10.16 10.73 2.55
CA PHE A 364 -11.52 11.13 2.91
C PHE A 364 -11.84 12.62 2.62
N PRO A 365 -11.11 13.62 3.15
CA PRO A 365 -11.29 15.02 2.77
C PRO A 365 -11.15 15.28 1.27
N GLY A 366 -10.21 14.60 0.61
CA GLY A 366 -9.98 14.71 -0.82
C GLY A 366 -11.19 14.26 -1.65
N VAL A 367 -11.80 13.15 -1.26
CA VAL A 367 -13.04 12.61 -1.85
C VAL A 367 -14.23 13.53 -1.59
N VAL A 368 -14.36 14.09 -0.39
CA VAL A 368 -15.44 15.05 -0.08
C VAL A 368 -15.33 16.29 -0.97
N LYS A 369 -14.11 16.80 -1.18
CA LYS A 369 -13.86 17.92 -2.11
C LYS A 369 -14.27 17.54 -3.55
N LYS A 370 -13.95 16.32 -4.00
CA LYS A 370 -14.38 15.80 -5.31
C LYS A 370 -15.91 15.68 -5.40
N GLN A 371 -16.59 15.20 -4.36
CA GLN A 371 -18.06 15.15 -4.31
C GLN A 371 -18.68 16.55 -4.43
N LYS A 372 -18.16 17.56 -3.71
CA LYS A 372 -18.62 18.94 -3.81
C LYS A 372 -18.41 19.51 -5.23
N GLN A 373 -17.29 19.20 -5.88
CA GLN A 373 -17.04 19.58 -7.28
C GLN A 373 -18.00 18.88 -8.24
N TYR A 374 -18.25 17.60 -8.03
CA TYR A 374 -19.17 16.82 -8.85
C TYR A 374 -20.59 17.36 -8.81
N ALA A 375 -21.08 17.73 -7.62
CA ALA A 375 -22.39 18.34 -7.46
C ALA A 375 -22.53 19.69 -8.21
N ARG A 376 -21.42 20.43 -8.41
CA ARG A 376 -21.41 21.71 -9.14
C ARG A 376 -21.27 21.54 -10.65
N ASN A 377 -20.42 20.60 -11.09
CA ASN A 377 -19.95 20.52 -12.48
C ASN A 377 -20.40 19.26 -13.24
N GLY A 378 -21.06 18.31 -12.57
CA GLY A 378 -21.67 17.13 -13.20
C GLY A 378 -20.72 16.03 -13.68
N SER A 379 -19.40 16.13 -13.46
CA SER A 379 -18.44 15.05 -13.75
C SER A 379 -17.28 15.04 -12.74
N PRO A 380 -16.98 13.91 -12.07
CA PRO A 380 -15.81 13.77 -11.23
C PRO A 380 -14.69 13.25 -12.13
N SER A 381 -13.92 14.14 -12.74
CA SER A 381 -12.75 13.69 -13.52
C SER A 381 -11.61 13.36 -12.54
N TRP A 382 -11.35 12.07 -12.38
CA TRP A 382 -10.06 11.54 -11.94
C TRP A 382 -9.12 11.58 -13.14
N LYS A 383 -7.90 12.05 -12.92
CA LYS A 383 -6.94 12.24 -14.01
C LYS A 383 -5.54 12.17 -13.45
N GLY A 384 -4.70 11.39 -14.12
CA GLY A 384 -3.27 11.37 -13.88
C GLY A 384 -2.62 12.73 -14.14
N LEU A 385 -1.42 12.88 -13.60
CA LEU A 385 -0.57 14.06 -13.71
C LEU A 385 -1.25 15.34 -13.20
N SER A 386 -2.15 15.20 -12.22
CA SER A 386 -2.79 16.33 -11.55
C SER A 386 -1.90 16.98 -10.47
N GLY A 387 -0.80 16.31 -10.10
CA GLY A 387 0.05 16.69 -8.97
C GLY A 387 -0.58 16.40 -7.60
N VAL A 388 -1.74 15.72 -7.55
CA VAL A 388 -2.42 15.35 -6.30
C VAL A 388 -2.37 13.84 -6.11
N LEU A 389 -1.92 13.41 -4.94
CA LEU A 389 -1.94 12.02 -4.49
C LEU A 389 -2.75 11.90 -3.19
N TYR A 390 -3.44 10.77 -3.03
CA TYR A 390 -4.31 10.53 -1.88
C TYR A 390 -3.62 9.68 -0.84
N THR A 391 -3.54 10.13 0.39
CA THR A 391 -2.90 9.37 1.47
C THR A 391 -3.93 8.60 2.29
N VAL A 392 -3.60 7.36 2.64
CA VAL A 392 -4.36 6.49 3.55
C VAL A 392 -3.46 5.89 4.61
N SER A 393 -4.04 5.51 5.74
CA SER A 393 -3.35 4.76 6.79
C SER A 393 -3.61 3.26 6.73
N THR A 394 -4.69 2.82 6.07
CA THR A 394 -5.08 1.40 6.04
C THR A 394 -5.67 0.99 4.70
N TRP A 395 -5.62 -0.32 4.39
CA TRP A 395 -6.34 -0.88 3.25
C TRP A 395 -7.87 -0.80 3.39
N ALA A 396 -8.40 -0.65 4.61
CA ALA A 396 -9.83 -0.46 4.82
C ALA A 396 -10.34 0.83 4.16
N GLU A 397 -9.55 1.92 4.19
CA GLU A 397 -9.87 3.16 3.49
C GLU A 397 -9.88 2.97 1.97
N ILE A 398 -8.90 2.23 1.44
CA ILE A 398 -8.81 1.90 0.00
C ILE A 398 -10.02 1.07 -0.41
N HIS A 399 -10.37 0.05 0.38
CA HIS A 399 -11.50 -0.83 0.13
C HIS A 399 -12.82 -0.04 0.11
N ALA A 400 -13.06 0.79 1.13
CA ALA A 400 -14.23 1.65 1.22
C ALA A 400 -14.32 2.66 0.06
N PHE A 401 -13.19 3.21 -0.37
CA PHE A 401 -13.14 4.14 -1.49
C PHE A 401 -13.43 3.48 -2.83
N VAL A 402 -12.80 2.33 -3.12
CA VAL A 402 -12.89 1.69 -4.44
C VAL A 402 -14.17 0.87 -4.58
N LEU A 403 -14.44 -0.01 -3.63
CA LEU A 403 -15.52 -1.01 -3.68
C LEU A 403 -16.70 -0.67 -2.77
N GLY A 404 -16.46 0.08 -1.70
CA GLY A 404 -17.46 0.33 -0.66
C GLY A 404 -17.32 -0.63 0.51
N SER A 405 -18.44 -0.87 1.18
CA SER A 405 -18.55 -1.72 2.39
C SER A 405 -18.66 -3.20 2.08
#